data_AF-A0A6P4JMH8-F1
#
_entry.id   AF-A0A6P4JMH8-F1
#
_cell.length_a   1.000
_cell.length_b   1.000
_cell.length_c   1.000
_cell.angle_alpha   90.00
_cell.angle_beta   90.00
_cell.angle_gamma   90.00
#
_symmetry.space_group_name_H-M   'P 1'
#
loop_
_entity.id
_entity.type
_entity.pdbx_description
1 polymer ?
#
loop_
_entity_poly.entity_id
_entity_poly.type
_entity_poly.pdbx_seq_one_letter_code
_entity_poly.pdbx_strand_id
1 'polypeptide(L)'
;MEKIVSAKTCLRLLQAMPATSSGSLGVLAPPVQNMLQMQQVRHRQTKHWKPEFKRLRKLKFVKIDLPNLREKPEDISKEEMRSRMKERGVLPPRPWMERPFHISCTGGIFEAYVPPEGDGKKSLISTTGAKQKLEFLEKKSKSLMAVRKIRSYEESFSTDDFGAEAQDIYIKAHTHMAAKEKYQIREFVSERCYPEMMHNVKDKTIRWKFLQSLEPPRVVHARCTEVITKENQFAQVTVRFHSQQMLAIYDRFGRLMHGSEILTKDVLEYVVFEKHISNEYGKWRLHDKIIPDWLPAKQPAPITYRLIEDAEAEAPKELSSGEETTQLEAASEQPKEQLQLATPVESRAKPSMTI
;
A
#
# COMPACT_ATOMS: atom_id res chain seq x y z
N MET A 1 51.28 -6.56 41.47
CA MET A 1 52.64 -5.99 41.42
C MET A 1 52.88 -5.56 39.99
N GLU A 2 52.56 -4.30 39.69
CA GLU A 2 53.56 -3.22 39.46
C GLU A 2 54.14 -3.30 38.02
N LYS A 3 54.06 -2.32 37.10
CA LYS A 3 53.89 -0.86 37.22
C LYS A 3 53.21 -0.27 35.97
N ILE A 4 52.39 0.76 36.23
CA ILE A 4 51.92 1.79 35.30
C ILE A 4 53.00 2.89 35.26
N VAL A 5 53.46 3.33 34.08
CA VAL A 5 54.03 4.69 33.81
C VAL A 5 53.93 4.92 32.28
N SER A 6 52.99 5.72 31.77
CA SER A 6 53.03 7.18 31.55
C SER A 6 54.11 7.65 30.57
N ALA A 7 53.67 8.17 29.41
CA ALA A 7 54.35 9.26 28.71
C ALA A 7 53.33 10.05 27.87
N LYS A 8 52.77 11.08 28.50
CA LYS A 8 52.19 12.24 27.82
C LYS A 8 53.33 13.10 27.30
N THR A 9 53.35 13.43 26.01
CA THR A 9 54.11 14.58 25.50
C THR A 9 53.43 15.07 24.21
N CYS A 10 52.54 16.04 24.28
CA CYS A 10 52.73 17.49 24.45
C CYS A 10 52.63 18.19 23.08
N LEU A 11 51.50 18.87 22.90
CA LEU A 11 51.29 19.95 21.94
C LEU A 11 52.46 20.95 22.00
N ARG A 12 53.08 21.21 20.84
CA ARG A 12 53.84 22.46 20.62
C ARG A 12 53.14 23.25 19.52
N LEU A 13 52.29 24.16 19.97
CA LEU A 13 51.77 25.28 19.19
C LEU A 13 52.68 26.49 19.47
N LEU A 14 53.10 27.16 18.40
CA LEU A 14 53.53 28.57 18.32
C LEU A 14 54.71 29.02 19.19
N GLN A 15 55.81 29.39 18.51
CA GLN A 15 56.33 30.77 18.50
C GLN A 15 57.54 30.83 17.57
N ALA A 16 57.40 31.51 16.44
CA ALA A 16 58.53 32.03 15.67
C ALA A 16 58.17 33.47 15.29
N MET A 17 58.78 34.43 15.98
CA MET A 17 58.77 35.82 15.56
C MET A 17 59.75 36.00 14.39
N PRO A 18 59.44 36.80 13.35
CA PRO A 18 60.42 37.16 12.34
C PRO A 18 61.26 38.34 12.84
N ALA A 19 62.57 38.15 12.85
CA ALA A 19 63.54 39.21 13.03
C ALA A 19 63.53 40.13 11.79
N THR A 20 63.46 41.42 12.04
CA THR A 20 63.61 42.50 11.06
C THR A 20 65.09 42.73 10.74
N SER A 21 65.48 42.63 9.48
CA SER A 21 66.69 43.25 8.96
C SER A 21 66.48 43.78 7.54
N SER A 22 66.92 45.02 7.37
CA SER A 22 66.80 45.98 6.28
C SER A 22 67.45 45.64 4.93
N GLY A 23 66.89 46.20 3.85
CA GLY A 23 67.49 46.41 2.51
C GLY A 23 67.11 45.30 1.50
N SER A 24 66.63 45.51 0.28
CA SER A 24 66.64 46.66 -0.65
C SER A 24 65.51 46.47 -1.70
N LEU A 25 65.06 47.57 -2.32
CA LEU A 25 64.03 47.63 -3.35
C LEU A 25 64.27 46.69 -4.56
N GLY A 26 63.20 46.09 -5.09
CA GLY A 26 63.22 45.48 -6.42
C GLY A 26 61.93 44.76 -6.87
N VAL A 27 61.06 45.50 -7.57
CA VAL A 27 60.19 45.07 -8.70
C VAL A 27 58.95 44.17 -8.44
N LEU A 28 57.85 44.63 -9.05
CA LEU A 28 56.45 44.14 -9.08
C LEU A 28 56.26 42.75 -9.72
N ALA A 29 55.38 41.93 -9.13
CA ALA A 29 54.59 40.90 -9.83
C ALA A 29 53.24 40.68 -9.08
N PRO A 30 52.09 40.55 -9.78
CA PRO A 30 50.79 40.34 -9.14
C PRO A 30 50.54 38.84 -8.86
N PRO A 31 50.06 38.42 -7.68
CA PRO A 31 49.66 37.04 -7.47
C PRO A 31 48.20 36.86 -7.91
N VAL A 32 47.99 36.55 -9.18
CA VAL A 32 46.77 35.88 -9.63
C VAL A 32 47.12 34.41 -9.86
N GLN A 33 46.25 33.53 -9.39
CA GLN A 33 46.29 32.06 -9.55
C GLN A 33 47.20 31.33 -8.55
N ASN A 34 46.62 31.00 -7.40
CA ASN A 34 46.32 29.60 -7.10
C ASN A 34 45.43 29.58 -5.86
N MET A 35 44.11 29.71 -6.07
CA MET A 35 43.19 29.04 -5.17
C MET A 35 43.54 27.55 -5.28
N LEU A 36 44.40 27.10 -4.37
CA LEU A 36 44.51 25.71 -3.99
C LEU A 36 43.08 25.26 -3.74
N GLN A 37 42.48 24.60 -4.73
CA GLN A 37 41.48 23.59 -4.49
C GLN A 37 42.13 22.72 -3.42
N MET A 38 41.76 22.96 -2.16
CA MET A 38 41.95 22.00 -1.09
C MET A 38 41.08 20.81 -1.48
N GLN A 39 41.59 20.02 -2.42
CA GLN A 39 41.16 18.68 -2.64
C GLN A 39 41.29 18.06 -1.26
N GLN A 40 40.15 17.79 -0.61
CA GLN A 40 40.12 17.12 0.67
C GLN A 40 40.69 15.71 0.44
N VAL A 41 42.02 15.59 0.47
CA VAL A 41 42.73 14.32 0.47
C VAL A 41 42.47 13.77 1.86
N ARG A 42 41.37 13.03 1.99
CA ARG A 42 41.11 12.25 3.19
C ARG A 42 42.24 11.22 3.28
N HIS A 43 43.24 11.47 4.12
CA HIS A 43 44.22 10.46 4.53
C HIS A 43 43.49 9.37 5.32
N ARG A 44 42.82 8.45 4.62
CA ARG A 44 42.27 7.20 5.19
C ARG A 44 43.45 6.30 5.54
N GLN A 45 44.08 6.53 6.69
CA GLN A 45 45.23 5.75 7.17
C GLN A 45 44.88 4.33 7.69
N THR A 46 43.65 3.85 7.50
CA THR A 46 43.22 2.52 7.97
C THR A 46 43.37 1.40 6.92
N LYS A 47 43.93 1.71 5.74
CA LYS A 47 44.13 0.71 4.68
C LYS A 47 45.62 0.53 4.41
N HIS A 48 46.12 -0.69 4.60
CA HIS A 48 47.50 -1.02 4.28
C HIS A 48 47.78 -0.77 2.78
N TRP A 49 48.80 0.02 2.47
CA TRP A 49 49.11 0.50 1.11
C TRP A 49 49.67 -0.61 0.21
N LYS A 50 50.32 -1.63 0.79
CA LYS A 50 51.04 -2.67 0.06
C LYS A 50 50.23 -3.28 -1.11
N PRO A 51 50.85 -3.48 -2.29
CA PRO A 51 50.19 -4.03 -3.48
C PRO A 51 49.54 -5.39 -3.28
N GLU A 52 50.13 -6.25 -2.44
CA GLU A 52 49.63 -7.60 -2.09
C GLU A 52 48.17 -7.57 -1.60
N PHE A 53 47.80 -6.53 -0.84
CA PHE A 53 46.47 -6.37 -0.28
C PHE A 53 45.50 -5.62 -1.20
N LYS A 54 45.90 -5.29 -2.45
CA LYS A 54 45.02 -4.60 -3.42
C LYS A 54 43.79 -5.46 -3.75
N ARG A 55 43.98 -6.77 -3.92
CA ARG A 55 42.87 -7.72 -4.19
C ARG A 55 41.91 -7.81 -3.01
N LEU A 56 42.42 -7.91 -1.79
CA LEU A 56 41.62 -7.93 -0.56
C LEU A 56 40.88 -6.60 -0.33
N ARG A 57 41.51 -5.46 -0.66
CA ARG A 57 40.87 -4.13 -0.64
C ARG A 57 39.71 -4.02 -1.63
N LYS A 58 39.81 -4.68 -2.79
CA LYS A 58 38.73 -4.76 -3.79
C LYS A 58 37.59 -5.68 -3.30
N LEU A 59 37.93 -6.83 -2.72
CA LEU A 59 36.97 -7.82 -2.21
C LEU A 59 36.15 -7.33 -1.00
N LYS A 60 36.63 -6.33 -0.26
CA LYS A 60 35.86 -5.69 0.82
C LYS A 60 34.53 -5.08 0.35
N PHE A 61 34.44 -4.65 -0.91
CA PHE A 61 33.23 -4.06 -1.47
C PHE A 61 32.50 -5.11 -2.29
N VAL A 62 31.61 -5.85 -1.64
CA VAL A 62 30.67 -6.74 -2.32
C VAL A 62 29.51 -5.87 -2.82
N LYS A 63 29.34 -5.78 -4.14
CA LYS A 63 28.14 -5.19 -4.73
C LYS A 63 27.02 -6.23 -4.59
N ILE A 64 26.04 -5.92 -3.76
CA ILE A 64 24.84 -6.74 -3.58
C ILE A 64 23.72 -6.02 -4.31
N ASP A 65 23.14 -6.68 -5.30
CA ASP A 65 21.97 -6.14 -6.00
C ASP A 65 20.77 -6.22 -5.05
N LEU A 66 20.32 -5.06 -4.60
CA LEU A 66 19.20 -4.95 -3.68
C LEU A 66 17.89 -5.18 -4.45
N PRO A 67 16.93 -5.94 -3.88
CA PRO A 67 15.60 -6.05 -4.45
C PRO A 67 14.92 -4.68 -4.57
N ASN A 68 14.22 -4.43 -5.67
CA ASN A 68 13.34 -3.27 -5.79
C ASN A 68 12.15 -3.42 -4.83
N LEU A 69 12.14 -2.67 -3.72
CA LEU A 69 11.07 -2.73 -2.71
C LEU A 69 9.74 -2.08 -3.15
N ARG A 70 9.73 -1.41 -4.31
CA ARG A 70 8.54 -0.70 -4.83
C ARG A 70 7.66 -1.56 -5.74
N GLU A 71 8.18 -2.67 -6.24
CA GLU A 71 7.43 -3.57 -7.09
C GLU A 71 6.49 -4.41 -6.23
N LYS A 72 5.20 -4.45 -6.59
CA LYS A 72 4.24 -5.30 -5.91
C LYS A 72 4.43 -6.75 -6.38
N PRO A 73 4.33 -7.74 -5.48
CA PRO A 73 4.46 -9.14 -5.85
C PRO A 73 3.34 -9.64 -6.79
N GLU A 74 2.23 -8.89 -6.88
CA GLU A 74 1.08 -9.17 -7.74
C GLU A 74 1.36 -8.89 -9.22
N ASP A 75 2.24 -7.92 -9.51
CA ASP A 75 2.56 -7.49 -10.89
C ASP A 75 3.65 -8.37 -11.54
N ILE A 76 4.33 -9.20 -10.73
CA ILE A 76 5.43 -10.05 -11.19
C ILE A 76 4.86 -11.37 -11.73
N SER A 77 5.16 -11.69 -12.98
CA SER A 77 4.75 -12.98 -13.55
C SER A 77 5.39 -14.14 -12.75
N LYS A 78 4.70 -15.29 -12.69
CA LYS A 78 5.24 -16.47 -12.00
C LYS A 78 6.61 -16.91 -12.55
N GLU A 79 6.85 -16.63 -13.84
CA GLU A 79 8.10 -16.93 -14.54
C GLU A 79 9.22 -15.96 -14.14
N GLU A 80 8.93 -14.67 -14.03
CA GLU A 80 9.85 -13.65 -13.52
C GLU A 80 10.17 -13.87 -12.04
N MET A 81 9.18 -14.28 -11.24
CA MET A 81 9.42 -14.65 -9.85
C MET A 81 10.38 -15.84 -9.77
N ARG A 82 10.20 -16.83 -10.66
CA ARG A 82 11.08 -18.00 -10.74
C ARG A 82 12.48 -17.63 -11.25
N SER A 83 12.62 -16.73 -12.23
CA SER A 83 13.94 -16.26 -12.70
C SER A 83 14.65 -15.51 -11.59
N ARG A 84 13.96 -14.61 -10.86
CA ARG A 84 14.51 -13.89 -9.70
C ARG A 84 14.92 -14.83 -8.57
N MET A 85 14.13 -15.87 -8.28
CA MET A 85 14.49 -16.89 -7.30
C MET A 85 15.75 -17.66 -7.74
N LYS A 86 15.86 -18.01 -9.02
CA LYS A 86 17.05 -18.65 -9.61
C LYS A 86 18.29 -17.74 -9.56
N GLU A 87 18.16 -16.48 -9.94
CA GLU A 87 19.23 -15.47 -9.87
C GLU A 87 19.73 -15.30 -8.43
N ARG A 88 18.82 -15.30 -7.46
CA ARG A 88 19.14 -15.23 -6.03
C ARG A 88 19.66 -16.56 -5.46
N GLY A 89 19.63 -17.64 -6.23
CA GLY A 89 20.01 -18.98 -5.77
C GLY A 89 19.09 -19.53 -4.66
N VAL A 90 17.88 -19.00 -4.51
CA VAL A 90 16.91 -19.43 -3.49
C VAL A 90 15.91 -20.38 -4.14
N LEU A 91 15.81 -21.58 -3.59
CA LEU A 91 14.76 -22.52 -3.99
C LEU A 91 13.42 -22.10 -3.38
N PRO A 92 12.28 -22.28 -4.08
CA PRO A 92 10.99 -22.06 -3.47
C PRO A 92 10.84 -22.99 -2.26
N PRO A 93 10.41 -22.47 -1.09
CA PRO A 93 10.24 -23.30 0.09
C PRO A 93 9.20 -24.38 -0.18
N ARG A 94 9.53 -25.64 0.10
CA ARG A 94 8.54 -26.72 0.09
C ARG A 94 7.64 -26.55 1.32
N PRO A 95 6.31 -26.43 1.17
CA PRO A 95 5.42 -26.31 2.31
C PRO A 95 5.34 -27.66 3.04
N TRP A 96 6.20 -27.85 4.02
CA TRP A 96 6.09 -28.94 4.99
C TRP A 96 5.22 -28.44 6.15
N MET A 97 3.91 -28.68 6.06
CA MET A 97 2.94 -28.21 7.05
C MET A 97 2.71 -29.28 8.12
N GLU A 98 3.58 -29.33 9.14
CA GLU A 98 3.36 -30.20 10.32
C GLU A 98 2.17 -29.71 11.15
N ARG A 99 2.00 -28.39 11.26
CA ARG A 99 0.92 -27.76 12.01
C ARG A 99 0.08 -26.89 11.07
N PRO A 100 -1.22 -27.19 10.88
CA PRO A 100 -2.08 -26.33 10.09
C PRO A 100 -2.26 -24.97 10.77
N PHE A 101 -2.42 -23.92 9.98
CA PHE A 101 -2.74 -22.60 10.50
C PHE A 101 -4.18 -22.61 11.04
N HIS A 102 -4.34 -22.15 12.27
CA HIS A 102 -5.66 -21.90 12.84
C HIS A 102 -6.17 -20.55 12.33
N ILE A 103 -7.30 -20.59 11.62
CA ILE A 103 -7.95 -19.40 11.07
C ILE A 103 -9.15 -19.07 11.95
N SER A 104 -9.12 -17.89 12.58
CA SER A 104 -10.18 -17.44 13.49
C SER A 104 -11.26 -16.60 12.80
N CYS A 105 -10.98 -16.07 11.60
CA CYS A 105 -11.90 -15.24 10.81
C CYS A 105 -11.71 -15.50 9.32
N THR A 106 -12.72 -15.17 8.54
CA THR A 106 -12.70 -15.35 7.09
C THR A 106 -11.92 -14.23 6.38
N GLY A 107 -11.62 -14.42 5.10
CA GLY A 107 -10.90 -13.41 4.30
C GLY A 107 -11.76 -12.20 3.91
N GLY A 108 -13.09 -12.36 3.89
CA GLY A 108 -14.04 -11.31 3.56
C GLY A 108 -15.49 -11.74 3.76
N ILE A 109 -16.42 -10.89 3.32
CA ILE A 109 -17.86 -11.13 3.42
C ILE A 109 -18.32 -12.21 2.43
N PHE A 110 -19.14 -13.15 2.90
CA PHE A 110 -19.87 -14.07 2.06
C PHE A 110 -21.14 -13.42 1.54
N GLU A 111 -21.30 -13.34 0.22
CA GLU A 111 -22.49 -12.81 -0.44
C GLU A 111 -22.97 -11.49 0.20
N ALA A 112 -22.25 -10.40 -0.08
CA ALA A 112 -22.53 -9.10 0.52
C ALA A 112 -24.00 -8.70 0.34
N TYR A 113 -24.61 -8.24 1.44
CA TYR A 113 -25.94 -7.66 1.39
C TYR A 113 -25.92 -6.42 0.50
N VAL A 114 -26.85 -6.34 -0.45
CA VAL A 114 -27.03 -5.16 -1.31
C VAL A 114 -28.23 -4.39 -0.78
N PRO A 115 -28.01 -3.24 -0.12
CA PRO A 115 -29.11 -2.41 0.35
C PRO A 115 -29.98 -1.89 -0.80
N PRO A 116 -31.32 -1.94 -0.67
CA PRO A 116 -32.20 -1.43 -1.71
C PRO A 116 -32.01 0.08 -1.90
N GLU A 117 -32.04 0.52 -3.15
CA GLU A 117 -31.95 1.93 -3.52
C GLU A 117 -33.14 2.70 -2.94
N GLY A 118 -32.86 3.67 -2.07
CA GLY A 118 -33.91 4.45 -1.40
C GLY A 118 -34.27 3.99 0.01
N ASP A 119 -33.43 3.18 0.67
CA ASP A 119 -33.55 2.91 2.11
C ASP A 119 -33.43 4.18 3.00
N GLY A 120 -33.08 5.34 2.39
CA GLY A 120 -33.18 6.67 3.00
C GLY A 120 -34.24 7.62 2.41
N LYS A 121 -34.92 7.23 1.31
CA LYS A 121 -35.99 8.01 0.65
C LYS A 121 -36.94 7.02 -0.02
N LYS A 122 -38.20 6.92 0.46
CA LYS A 122 -39.23 6.03 -0.08
C LYS A 122 -39.28 6.11 -1.61
N SER A 123 -38.73 5.11 -2.32
CA SER A 123 -38.68 5.09 -3.77
C SER A 123 -40.00 4.60 -4.36
N LEU A 124 -40.50 5.36 -5.34
CA LEU A 124 -41.66 5.05 -6.18
C LEU A 124 -41.39 3.75 -6.95
N ILE A 125 -42.40 2.88 -7.01
CA ILE A 125 -42.35 1.53 -7.58
C ILE A 125 -41.81 1.57 -9.02
N SER A 126 -40.58 1.10 -9.23
CA SER A 126 -39.95 0.90 -10.55
C SER A 126 -39.84 -0.59 -10.88
N THR A 127 -39.84 -0.93 -12.17
CA THR A 127 -39.64 -2.29 -12.71
C THR A 127 -38.29 -2.90 -12.32
N THR A 128 -37.25 -2.08 -12.09
CA THR A 128 -35.97 -2.53 -11.53
C THR A 128 -36.11 -2.99 -10.07
N GLY A 129 -36.97 -2.33 -9.29
CA GLY A 129 -37.26 -2.70 -7.90
C GLY A 129 -37.97 -4.05 -7.76
N ALA A 130 -38.73 -4.50 -8.75
CA ALA A 130 -39.37 -5.81 -8.72
C ALA A 130 -38.34 -6.96 -8.82
N LYS A 131 -37.33 -6.83 -9.68
CA LYS A 131 -36.21 -7.79 -9.79
C LYS A 131 -35.41 -7.86 -8.48
N GLN A 132 -35.08 -6.70 -7.91
CA GLN A 132 -34.41 -6.59 -6.62
C GLN A 132 -35.23 -7.25 -5.49
N LYS A 133 -36.56 -7.11 -5.50
CA LYS A 133 -37.44 -7.78 -4.51
C LYS A 133 -37.45 -9.30 -4.64
N LEU A 134 -37.40 -9.86 -5.85
CA LEU A 134 -37.31 -11.32 -6.04
C LEU A 134 -35.98 -11.87 -5.54
N GLU A 135 -34.87 -11.23 -5.90
CA GLU A 135 -33.55 -11.59 -5.38
C GLU A 135 -33.50 -11.45 -3.85
N PHE A 136 -34.13 -10.42 -3.31
CA PHE A 136 -34.22 -10.23 -1.86
C PHE A 136 -34.97 -11.36 -1.17
N LEU A 137 -36.04 -11.88 -1.76
CA LEU A 137 -36.78 -13.04 -1.21
C LEU A 137 -35.92 -14.31 -1.21
N GLU A 138 -35.17 -14.57 -2.29
CA GLU A 138 -34.24 -15.70 -2.34
C GLU A 138 -33.12 -15.55 -1.30
N LYS A 139 -32.56 -14.34 -1.19
CA LYS A 139 -31.52 -14.04 -0.20
C LYS A 139 -32.04 -14.18 1.24
N LYS A 140 -33.31 -13.83 1.45
CA LYS A 140 -33.99 -13.94 2.74
C LYS A 140 -34.27 -15.40 3.11
N SER A 141 -34.67 -16.26 2.18
CA SER A 141 -34.86 -17.69 2.47
C SER A 141 -33.55 -18.36 2.90
N LYS A 142 -32.45 -18.09 2.19
CA LYS A 142 -31.10 -18.52 2.58
C LYS A 142 -30.69 -17.98 3.95
N SER A 143 -31.08 -16.74 4.28
CA SER A 143 -30.76 -16.14 5.58
C SER A 143 -31.51 -16.81 6.73
N LEU A 144 -32.76 -17.23 6.52
CA LEU A 144 -33.53 -17.99 7.52
C LEU A 144 -32.91 -19.37 7.76
N MET A 145 -32.42 -20.04 6.70
CA MET A 145 -31.69 -21.30 6.85
C MET A 145 -30.37 -21.11 7.61
N ALA A 146 -29.64 -20.01 7.33
CA ALA A 146 -28.43 -19.66 8.06
C ALA A 146 -28.71 -19.40 9.54
N VAL A 147 -29.74 -18.61 9.88
CA VAL A 147 -30.15 -18.41 11.28
C VAL A 147 -30.51 -19.71 11.97
N ARG A 148 -31.20 -20.63 11.28
CA ARG A 148 -31.50 -21.96 11.80
C ARG A 148 -30.22 -22.77 12.07
N LYS A 149 -29.21 -22.66 11.20
CA LYS A 149 -27.90 -23.30 11.39
C LYS A 149 -27.15 -22.68 12.58
N ILE A 150 -27.17 -21.36 12.75
CA ILE A 150 -26.59 -20.69 13.93
C ILE A 150 -27.24 -21.23 15.21
N ARG A 151 -28.58 -21.27 15.25
CA ARG A 151 -29.35 -21.77 16.40
C ARG A 151 -29.09 -23.25 16.73
N SER A 152 -28.67 -24.06 15.75
CA SER A 152 -28.33 -25.47 16.03
C SER A 152 -27.00 -25.64 16.77
N TYR A 153 -26.09 -24.67 16.68
CA TYR A 153 -24.84 -24.68 17.44
C TYR A 153 -24.92 -23.82 18.70
N GLU A 154 -25.70 -22.73 18.66
CA GLU A 154 -25.86 -21.79 19.76
C GLU A 154 -27.35 -21.60 20.08
N GLU A 155 -27.83 -22.30 21.11
CA GLU A 155 -29.24 -22.25 21.53
C GLU A 155 -29.64 -20.88 22.09
N SER A 156 -28.68 -20.15 22.69
CA SER A 156 -28.88 -18.79 23.22
C SER A 156 -29.04 -17.72 22.14
N PHE A 157 -28.83 -18.04 20.86
CA PHE A 157 -28.86 -17.04 19.80
C PHE A 157 -30.29 -16.62 19.42
N SER A 158 -30.64 -15.41 19.82
CA SER A 158 -31.89 -14.73 19.47
C SER A 158 -31.62 -13.61 18.48
N THR A 159 -32.43 -13.56 17.41
CA THR A 159 -32.28 -12.53 16.35
C THR A 159 -32.70 -11.14 16.82
N ASP A 160 -33.65 -11.09 17.76
CA ASP A 160 -34.19 -9.84 18.28
C ASP A 160 -33.22 -9.19 19.29
N ASP A 161 -32.59 -10.01 20.14
CA ASP A 161 -31.64 -9.53 21.15
C ASP A 161 -30.26 -9.18 20.55
N PHE A 162 -29.88 -9.86 19.46
CA PHE A 162 -28.59 -9.65 18.80
C PHE A 162 -28.40 -8.21 18.31
N GLY A 163 -29.48 -7.47 18.00
CA GLY A 163 -29.38 -6.06 17.64
C GLY A 163 -28.70 -5.21 18.73
N ALA A 164 -29.09 -5.44 19.99
CA ALA A 164 -28.51 -4.72 21.13
C ALA A 164 -27.07 -5.16 21.41
N GLU A 165 -26.79 -6.47 21.36
CA GLU A 165 -25.44 -7.00 21.53
C GLU A 165 -24.47 -6.45 20.46
N ALA A 166 -24.92 -6.41 19.21
CA ALA A 166 -24.16 -5.86 18.09
C ALA A 166 -23.84 -4.36 18.30
N GLN A 167 -24.79 -3.59 18.84
CA GLN A 167 -24.58 -2.18 19.17
C GLN A 167 -23.51 -2.02 20.26
N ASP A 168 -23.56 -2.85 21.31
CA ASP A 168 -22.58 -2.82 22.39
C ASP A 168 -21.16 -3.16 21.91
N ILE A 169 -21.05 -4.20 21.07
CA ILE A 169 -19.76 -4.58 20.44
C ILE A 169 -19.25 -3.43 19.58
N TYR A 170 -20.12 -2.79 18.79
CA TYR A 170 -19.76 -1.66 17.96
C TYR A 170 -19.24 -0.48 18.78
N ILE A 171 -19.94 -0.10 19.86
CA ILE A 171 -19.52 1.00 20.73
C ILE A 171 -18.17 0.69 21.38
N LYS A 172 -18.02 -0.50 21.99
CA LYS A 172 -16.77 -0.93 22.62
C LYS A 172 -15.60 -0.91 21.63
N ALA A 173 -15.79 -1.46 20.43
CA ALA A 173 -14.76 -1.47 19.39
C ALA A 173 -14.27 -0.05 19.04
N HIS A 174 -15.18 0.91 18.85
CA HIS A 174 -14.82 2.29 18.52
C HIS A 174 -14.21 3.05 19.71
N THR A 175 -14.64 2.76 20.94
CA THR A 175 -14.03 3.32 22.16
C THR A 175 -12.58 2.85 22.32
N HIS A 176 -12.32 1.54 22.18
CA HIS A 176 -10.94 1.00 22.26
C HIS A 176 -10.08 1.44 21.07
N MET A 177 -10.68 1.62 19.89
CA MET A 177 -10.00 2.22 18.73
C MET A 177 -9.54 3.65 19.02
N ALA A 178 -10.41 4.48 19.61
CA ALA A 178 -10.08 5.86 19.98
C ALA A 178 -9.02 5.93 21.09
N ALA A 179 -9.06 5.01 22.07
CA ALA A 179 -8.08 4.89 23.14
C ALA A 179 -6.73 4.28 22.69
N LYS A 180 -6.68 3.68 21.49
CA LYS A 180 -5.52 2.96 20.93
C LYS A 180 -5.06 1.76 21.77
N GLU A 181 -6.00 1.11 22.44
CA GLU A 181 -5.72 -0.09 23.24
C GLU A 181 -5.59 -1.33 22.34
N LYS A 182 -4.35 -1.68 21.99
CA LYS A 182 -4.03 -2.72 21.01
C LYS A 182 -4.57 -4.11 21.34
N TYR A 183 -4.67 -4.46 22.63
CA TYR A 183 -5.04 -5.80 23.06
C TYR A 183 -6.55 -5.95 23.19
N GLN A 184 -7.21 -5.01 23.86
CA GLN A 184 -8.66 -5.08 24.13
C GLN A 184 -9.49 -5.04 22.83
N ILE A 185 -9.08 -4.25 21.84
CA ILE A 185 -9.82 -4.17 20.56
C ILE A 185 -9.88 -5.50 19.79
N ARG A 186 -8.89 -6.39 19.97
CA ARG A 186 -8.82 -7.68 19.26
C ARG A 186 -9.93 -8.65 19.70
N GLU A 187 -10.52 -8.42 20.86
CA GLU A 187 -11.66 -9.22 21.34
C GLU A 187 -12.94 -8.86 20.61
N PHE A 188 -13.08 -7.61 20.16
CA PHE A 188 -14.29 -7.09 19.51
C PHE A 188 -14.19 -7.03 17.99
N VAL A 189 -12.98 -7.09 17.43
CA VAL A 189 -12.70 -6.90 16.01
C VAL A 189 -11.96 -8.12 15.45
N SER A 190 -12.33 -8.57 14.24
CA SER A 190 -11.67 -9.68 13.56
C SER A 190 -10.26 -9.32 13.08
N GLU A 191 -9.45 -10.34 12.81
CA GLU A 191 -8.09 -10.19 12.30
C GLU A 191 -8.06 -9.51 10.92
N ARG A 192 -9.15 -9.64 10.15
CA ARG A 192 -9.34 -8.99 8.84
C ARG A 192 -9.66 -7.51 8.97
N CYS A 193 -10.52 -7.13 9.91
CA CYS A 193 -10.98 -5.75 10.10
C CYS A 193 -9.96 -4.88 10.86
N TYR A 194 -9.22 -5.50 11.79
CA TYR A 194 -8.23 -4.82 12.62
C TYR A 194 -7.24 -3.95 11.83
N PRO A 195 -6.56 -4.44 10.75
CA PRO A 195 -5.65 -3.62 9.97
C PRO A 195 -6.35 -2.45 9.27
N GLU A 196 -7.55 -2.63 8.74
CA GLU A 196 -8.30 -1.55 8.07
C GLU A 196 -8.68 -0.44 9.03
N MET A 197 -9.14 -0.80 10.23
CA MET A 197 -9.44 0.16 11.28
C MET A 197 -8.18 0.88 11.77
N MET A 198 -7.09 0.15 12.02
CA MET A 198 -5.92 0.71 12.71
C MET A 198 -4.88 1.38 11.81
N HIS A 199 -4.82 1.05 10.51
CA HIS A 199 -3.82 1.58 9.59
C HIS A 199 -3.78 3.11 9.59
N ASN A 200 -4.95 3.74 9.57
CA ASN A 200 -5.08 5.20 9.49
C ASN A 200 -5.09 5.89 10.87
N VAL A 201 -5.10 5.14 11.97
CA VAL A 201 -5.27 5.68 13.33
C VAL A 201 -3.93 5.99 14.00
N LYS A 202 -2.84 5.33 13.58
CA LYS A 202 -1.54 5.37 14.27
C LYS A 202 -1.07 6.79 14.61
N ASP A 203 -1.05 7.68 13.62
CA ASP A 203 -0.54 9.05 13.76
C ASP A 203 -1.65 10.12 13.97
N LYS A 204 -2.88 9.70 14.28
CA LYS A 204 -4.02 10.61 14.46
C LYS A 204 -4.65 10.43 15.84
N THR A 205 -5.32 11.45 16.35
CA THR A 205 -6.12 11.35 17.58
C THR A 205 -7.60 11.42 17.20
N ILE A 206 -8.38 10.43 17.63
CA ILE A 206 -9.80 10.33 17.27
C ILE A 206 -10.62 10.59 18.52
N ARG A 207 -11.55 11.54 18.43
CA ARG A 207 -12.63 11.72 19.40
C ARG A 207 -13.91 11.26 18.72
N TRP A 208 -14.37 10.08 19.12
CA TRP A 208 -15.62 9.51 18.66
C TRP A 208 -16.54 9.29 19.85
N LYS A 209 -17.81 9.64 19.70
CA LYS A 209 -18.85 9.43 20.70
C LYS A 209 -20.11 8.93 20.01
N PHE A 210 -20.68 7.87 20.56
CA PHE A 210 -22.02 7.41 20.24
C PHE A 210 -23.02 8.22 21.07
N LEU A 211 -24.03 8.82 20.44
CA LEU A 211 -25.06 9.57 21.15
C LEU A 211 -26.31 8.73 21.37
N GLN A 212 -27.02 8.42 20.28
CA GLN A 212 -28.27 7.68 20.33
C GLN A 212 -28.50 6.91 19.03
N SER A 213 -29.31 5.87 19.11
CA SER A 213 -29.84 5.18 17.94
C SER A 213 -31.14 5.86 17.52
N LEU A 214 -31.25 6.31 16.27
CA LEU A 214 -32.48 6.90 15.75
C LEU A 214 -33.50 5.81 15.45
N GLU A 215 -33.05 4.73 14.82
CA GLU A 215 -33.80 3.50 14.68
C GLU A 215 -33.08 2.38 15.43
N PRO A 216 -33.83 1.41 15.99
CA PRO A 216 -33.20 0.25 16.61
C PRO A 216 -32.39 -0.54 15.57
N PRO A 217 -31.24 -1.10 15.94
CA PRO A 217 -30.43 -1.92 15.04
C PRO A 217 -31.22 -3.15 14.58
N ARG A 218 -31.23 -3.40 13.27
CA ARG A 218 -31.98 -4.51 12.67
C ARG A 218 -31.06 -5.49 11.97
N VAL A 219 -31.24 -6.78 12.25
CA VAL A 219 -30.58 -7.85 11.50
C VAL A 219 -31.21 -7.94 10.12
N VAL A 220 -30.41 -7.75 9.07
CA VAL A 220 -30.90 -7.72 7.69
C VAL A 220 -30.57 -9.02 6.95
N HIS A 221 -29.35 -9.51 7.15
CA HIS A 221 -28.84 -10.65 6.42
C HIS A 221 -27.99 -11.54 7.32
N ALA A 222 -28.09 -12.85 7.12
CA ALA A 222 -27.27 -13.84 7.79
C ALA A 222 -26.79 -14.87 6.76
N ARG A 223 -25.53 -15.30 6.90
CA ARG A 223 -24.88 -16.32 6.09
C ARG A 223 -24.04 -17.22 6.96
N CYS A 224 -23.98 -18.50 6.60
CA CYS A 224 -23.10 -19.47 7.23
C CYS A 224 -22.37 -20.23 6.15
N THR A 225 -21.06 -20.42 6.31
CA THR A 225 -20.21 -21.11 5.34
C THR A 225 -19.21 -22.00 6.05
N GLU A 226 -18.69 -22.95 5.29
CA GLU A 226 -17.68 -23.91 5.72
C GLU A 226 -16.34 -23.50 5.10
N VAL A 227 -15.28 -23.43 5.90
CA VAL A 227 -13.96 -22.96 5.46
C VAL A 227 -12.93 -24.06 5.66
N ILE A 228 -12.28 -24.47 4.57
CA ILE A 228 -11.30 -25.57 4.50
C ILE A 228 -11.93 -26.94 4.78
N THR A 229 -12.47 -27.15 5.98
CA THR A 229 -13.16 -28.38 6.40
C THR A 229 -14.62 -28.09 6.72
N LYS A 230 -15.48 -29.11 6.60
CA LYS A 230 -16.93 -29.00 6.91
C LYS A 230 -17.21 -28.72 8.38
N GLU A 231 -16.24 -29.05 9.23
CA GLU A 231 -16.28 -28.83 10.67
C GLU A 231 -16.07 -27.37 11.05
N ASN A 232 -15.33 -26.60 10.24
CA ASN A 232 -15.04 -25.19 10.51
C ASN A 232 -16.13 -24.30 9.89
N GLN A 233 -17.11 -23.92 10.69
CA GLN A 233 -18.25 -23.13 10.26
C GLN A 233 -18.20 -21.71 10.79
N PHE A 234 -18.29 -20.76 9.88
CA PHE A 234 -18.31 -19.34 10.19
C PHE A 234 -19.71 -18.79 9.90
N ALA A 235 -20.26 -18.04 10.84
CA ALA A 235 -21.45 -17.24 10.62
C ALA A 235 -21.06 -15.79 10.42
N GLN A 236 -21.73 -15.17 9.46
CA GLN A 236 -21.72 -13.73 9.25
C GLN A 236 -23.15 -13.20 9.37
N VAL A 237 -23.31 -12.15 10.17
CA VAL A 237 -24.59 -11.47 10.38
C VAL A 237 -24.39 -9.99 10.09
N THR A 238 -25.20 -9.47 9.19
CA THR A 238 -25.21 -8.04 8.85
C THR A 238 -26.32 -7.33 9.59
N VAL A 239 -25.97 -6.22 10.22
CA VAL A 239 -26.86 -5.40 11.03
C VAL A 239 -26.89 -4.00 10.43
N ARG A 240 -28.10 -3.49 10.18
CA ARG A 240 -28.34 -2.11 9.77
C ARG A 240 -28.37 -1.23 11.01
N PHE A 241 -27.46 -0.27 11.06
CA PHE A 241 -27.40 0.78 12.05
C PHE A 241 -27.89 2.10 11.46
N HIS A 242 -28.79 2.77 12.17
CA HIS A 242 -29.13 4.16 11.90
C HIS A 242 -28.99 4.96 13.20
N SER A 243 -27.85 5.62 13.35
CA SER A 243 -27.40 6.20 14.61
C SER A 243 -26.91 7.62 14.45
N GLN A 244 -26.97 8.39 15.54
CA GLN A 244 -26.36 9.70 15.65
C GLN A 244 -24.99 9.58 16.30
N GLN A 245 -23.97 10.08 15.59
CA GLN A 245 -22.58 9.97 16.00
C GLN A 245 -21.88 11.33 15.94
N MET A 246 -20.86 11.49 16.77
CA MET A 246 -19.92 12.61 16.71
C MET A 246 -18.53 12.08 16.38
N LEU A 247 -17.84 12.74 15.46
CA LEU A 247 -16.51 12.37 15.03
C LEU A 247 -15.68 13.63 14.81
N ALA A 248 -14.56 13.70 15.52
CA ALA A 248 -13.48 14.65 15.27
C ALA A 248 -12.15 13.90 15.17
N ILE A 249 -11.43 14.14 14.07
CA ILE A 249 -10.11 13.57 13.82
C ILE A 249 -9.09 14.69 13.87
N TYR A 250 -8.08 14.51 14.72
CA TYR A 250 -6.96 15.41 14.87
C TYR A 250 -5.69 14.81 14.28
N ASP A 251 -4.86 15.66 13.68
CA ASP A 251 -3.52 15.34 13.23
C ASP A 251 -2.59 15.02 14.42
N ARG A 252 -1.37 14.55 14.14
CA ARG A 252 -0.31 14.34 15.14
C ARG A 252 0.00 15.61 15.95
N PHE A 253 -0.18 16.76 15.33
CA PHE A 253 0.02 18.08 15.94
C PHE A 253 -1.24 18.64 16.64
N GLY A 254 -2.32 17.86 16.73
CA GLY A 254 -3.56 18.29 17.40
C GLY A 254 -4.44 19.24 16.58
N ARG A 255 -4.12 19.47 15.29
CA ARG A 255 -4.97 20.27 14.38
C ARG A 255 -6.16 19.44 13.91
N LEU A 256 -7.33 20.05 13.81
CA LEU A 256 -8.53 19.38 13.29
C LEU A 256 -8.35 19.06 11.80
N MET A 257 -8.41 17.77 11.46
CA MET A 257 -8.30 17.26 10.09
C MET A 257 -9.66 17.04 9.46
N HIS A 258 -10.61 16.50 10.21
CA HIS A 258 -11.94 16.16 9.70
C HIS A 258 -12.96 16.10 10.84
N GLY A 259 -14.20 16.48 10.50
CA GLY A 259 -15.33 16.41 11.42
C GLY A 259 -15.39 17.57 12.41
N SER A 260 -16.18 17.41 13.47
CA SER A 260 -16.38 18.39 14.54
C SER A 260 -16.81 17.64 15.79
N GLU A 261 -16.38 18.10 16.96
CA GLU A 261 -16.78 17.50 18.24
C GLU A 261 -18.19 17.91 18.66
N ILE A 262 -18.70 19.01 18.10
CA ILE A 262 -19.99 19.60 18.49
C ILE A 262 -21.11 19.14 17.55
N LEU A 263 -20.82 19.00 16.26
CA LEU A 263 -21.82 18.66 15.26
C LEU A 263 -22.11 17.16 15.25
N THR A 264 -23.34 16.82 15.58
CA THR A 264 -23.88 15.47 15.48
C THR A 264 -24.25 15.17 14.03
N LYS A 265 -24.00 13.94 13.58
CA LYS A 265 -24.38 13.49 12.24
C LYS A 265 -25.15 12.20 12.31
N ASP A 266 -26.15 12.11 11.44
CA ASP A 266 -26.90 10.88 11.22
C ASP A 266 -26.08 9.99 10.28
N VAL A 267 -25.88 8.75 10.71
CA VAL A 267 -25.03 7.78 10.03
C VAL A 267 -25.84 6.49 9.82
N LEU A 268 -25.97 6.09 8.56
CA LEU A 268 -26.59 4.83 8.15
C LEU A 268 -25.48 3.89 7.67
N GLU A 269 -25.33 2.76 8.34
CA GLU A 269 -24.27 1.78 8.08
C GLU A 269 -24.80 0.35 8.13
N TYR A 270 -24.24 -0.53 7.29
CA TYR A 270 -24.48 -1.96 7.37
C TYR A 270 -23.18 -2.62 7.84
N VAL A 271 -23.16 -3.04 9.10
CA VAL A 271 -21.98 -3.62 9.73
C VAL A 271 -22.12 -5.13 9.74
N VAL A 272 -21.05 -5.82 9.35
CA VAL A 272 -20.97 -7.27 9.32
C VAL A 272 -20.24 -7.74 10.56
N PHE A 273 -20.89 -8.62 11.31
CA PHE A 273 -20.31 -9.35 12.43
C PHE A 273 -20.03 -10.77 11.98
N GLU A 274 -18.94 -11.33 12.48
CA GLU A 274 -18.56 -12.72 12.23
C GLU A 274 -18.31 -13.44 13.55
N LYS A 275 -18.71 -14.70 13.60
CA LYS A 275 -18.38 -15.63 14.67
C LYS A 275 -17.95 -16.97 14.08
N HIS A 276 -16.85 -17.53 14.60
CA HIS A 276 -16.50 -18.92 14.38
C HIS A 276 -17.41 -19.78 15.26
N ILE A 277 -18.45 -20.36 14.67
CA ILE A 277 -19.52 -21.03 15.42
C ILE A 277 -19.07 -22.38 15.96
N SER A 278 -18.22 -23.07 15.20
CA SER A 278 -17.70 -24.39 15.59
C SER A 278 -16.79 -24.34 16.81
N ASN A 279 -16.28 -23.17 17.18
CA ASN A 279 -15.47 -22.98 18.36
C ASN A 279 -16.35 -22.61 19.56
N GLU A 280 -16.23 -23.36 20.65
CA GLU A 280 -16.92 -23.11 21.92
C GLU A 280 -16.66 -21.69 22.47
N TYR A 281 -15.44 -21.19 22.30
CA TYR A 281 -15.03 -19.86 22.76
C TYR A 281 -15.26 -18.76 21.72
N GLY A 282 -15.98 -19.07 20.64
CA GLY A 282 -16.30 -18.11 19.59
C GLY A 282 -17.12 -16.94 20.14
N LYS A 283 -16.64 -15.71 19.91
CA LYS A 283 -17.39 -14.48 20.21
C LYS A 283 -17.78 -13.79 18.91
N TRP A 284 -18.88 -13.03 18.94
CA TRP A 284 -19.24 -12.14 17.85
C TRP A 284 -18.24 -10.98 17.76
N ARG A 285 -17.64 -10.81 16.59
CA ARG A 285 -16.62 -9.77 16.32
C ARG A 285 -16.98 -8.99 15.07
N LEU A 286 -16.61 -7.71 15.04
CA LEU A 286 -16.76 -6.85 13.87
C LEU A 286 -15.83 -7.35 12.76
N HIS A 287 -16.39 -7.66 11.59
CA HIS A 287 -15.66 -8.22 10.46
C HIS A 287 -15.43 -7.22 9.32
N ASP A 288 -16.48 -6.54 8.90
CA ASP A 288 -16.42 -5.64 7.75
C ASP A 288 -17.61 -4.66 7.77
N LYS A 289 -17.57 -3.65 6.90
CA LYS A 289 -18.61 -2.65 6.73
C LYS A 289 -19.00 -2.56 5.25
N ILE A 290 -20.28 -2.79 4.96
CA ILE A 290 -20.83 -2.65 3.62
C ILE A 290 -21.18 -1.17 3.39
N ILE A 291 -20.57 -0.57 2.36
CA ILE A 291 -20.84 0.78 1.92
C ILE A 291 -21.68 0.68 0.63
N PRO A 292 -22.96 1.07 0.63
CA PRO A 292 -23.76 1.05 -0.58
C PRO A 292 -23.32 2.16 -1.55
N ASP A 293 -23.36 1.86 -2.85
CA ASP A 293 -22.92 2.79 -3.91
C ASP A 293 -23.77 4.06 -3.98
N TRP A 294 -25.04 3.99 -3.59
CA TRP A 294 -25.97 5.12 -3.59
C TRP A 294 -25.84 6.04 -2.36
N LEU A 295 -24.97 5.71 -1.41
CA LEU A 295 -24.75 6.56 -0.23
C LEU A 295 -24.17 7.92 -0.69
N PRO A 296 -24.65 9.06 -0.16
CA PRO A 296 -24.04 10.34 -0.48
C PRO A 296 -22.56 10.34 -0.10
N ALA A 297 -21.73 11.02 -0.90
CA ALA A 297 -20.32 11.15 -0.63
C ALA A 297 -20.07 11.73 0.78
N LYS A 298 -19.03 11.22 1.43
CA LYS A 298 -18.62 11.72 2.76
C LYS A 298 -18.23 13.19 2.64
N GLN A 299 -18.40 13.92 3.75
CA GLN A 299 -18.02 15.33 3.78
C GLN A 299 -16.54 15.48 3.42
N PRO A 300 -16.19 16.48 2.57
CA PRO A 300 -14.80 16.71 2.22
C PRO A 300 -14.01 17.15 3.45
N ALA A 301 -12.71 16.84 3.45
CA ALA A 301 -11.80 17.45 4.41
C ALA A 301 -11.61 18.93 4.05
N PRO A 302 -11.38 19.81 5.04
CA PRO A 302 -11.03 21.22 4.80
C PRO A 302 -9.69 21.41 4.07
N ILE A 303 -8.90 20.34 3.88
CA ILE A 303 -7.58 20.37 3.27
C ILE A 303 -7.70 20.18 1.76
N THR A 304 -7.04 21.04 0.99
CA THR A 304 -6.89 20.91 -0.46
C THR A 304 -5.66 20.06 -0.79
N TYR A 305 -5.75 19.26 -1.86
CA TYR A 305 -4.62 18.49 -2.38
C TYR A 305 -4.38 18.83 -3.84
N ARG A 306 -3.12 18.76 -4.29
CA ARG A 306 -2.76 18.87 -5.70
C ARG A 306 -2.58 17.46 -6.25
N LEU A 307 -3.37 17.10 -7.25
CA LEU A 307 -3.10 15.91 -8.04
C LEU A 307 -1.88 16.21 -8.91
N ILE A 308 -0.81 15.45 -8.73
CA ILE A 308 0.29 15.43 -9.70
C ILE A 308 -0.13 14.36 -10.69
N GLU A 309 -0.58 14.78 -11.86
CA GLU A 309 -0.69 13.88 -12.99
C GLU A 309 0.74 13.45 -13.31
N ASP A 310 1.06 12.19 -13.05
CA ASP A 310 2.33 11.62 -13.46
C ASP A 310 2.44 11.89 -14.97
N ALA A 311 3.46 12.66 -15.36
CA ALA A 311 3.74 12.97 -16.75
C ALA A 311 3.67 11.65 -17.53
N GLU A 312 2.79 11.61 -18.53
CA GLU A 312 2.63 10.48 -19.43
C GLU A 312 4.00 9.89 -19.69
N ALA A 313 4.20 8.65 -19.27
CA ALA A 313 5.41 7.92 -19.59
C ALA A 313 5.52 7.98 -21.12
N GLU A 314 6.40 8.85 -21.62
CA GLU A 314 6.69 8.92 -23.05
C GLU A 314 7.01 7.49 -23.46
N ALA A 315 6.11 6.90 -24.26
CA ALA A 315 6.35 5.63 -24.87
C ALA A 315 7.75 5.70 -25.51
N PRO A 316 8.64 4.72 -25.26
CA PRO A 316 9.94 4.74 -25.91
C PRO A 316 9.70 4.85 -27.41
N LYS A 317 10.06 5.99 -27.99
CA LYS A 317 10.11 6.15 -29.44
C LYS A 317 11.01 5.04 -29.93
N GLU A 318 10.43 4.06 -30.62
CA GLU A 318 11.19 3.08 -31.38
C GLU A 318 12.09 3.88 -32.32
N LEU A 319 13.39 3.88 -32.02
CA LEU A 319 14.41 4.31 -32.97
C LEU A 319 14.30 3.33 -34.13
N SER A 320 13.76 3.80 -35.25
CA SER A 320 13.72 3.06 -36.51
C SER A 320 15.13 2.63 -36.89
N SER A 321 15.43 1.35 -36.67
CA SER A 321 16.60 0.68 -37.23
C SER A 321 16.44 0.62 -38.75
N GLY A 322 17.12 1.51 -39.46
CA GLY A 322 17.08 1.48 -40.92
C GLY A 322 17.70 2.68 -41.61
N GLU A 323 18.86 3.17 -41.16
CA GLU A 323 19.58 4.22 -41.91
C GLU A 323 21.08 4.30 -41.52
N GLU A 324 21.79 3.16 -41.41
CA GLU A 324 23.26 3.18 -41.22
C GLU A 324 24.05 2.15 -42.06
N THR A 325 23.43 1.49 -43.03
CA THR A 325 24.14 0.47 -43.86
C THR A 325 24.57 0.94 -45.26
N THR A 326 24.42 2.22 -45.63
CA THR A 326 24.78 2.71 -46.98
C THR A 326 26.04 3.56 -47.07
N GLN A 327 26.77 3.79 -45.97
CA GLN A 327 27.95 4.68 -46.00
C GLN A 327 29.31 3.99 -45.80
N LEU A 328 29.36 2.66 -45.61
CA LEU A 328 30.63 1.94 -45.37
C LEU A 328 31.13 1.09 -46.55
N GLU A 329 30.37 0.96 -47.65
CA GLU A 329 30.79 0.17 -48.82
C GLU A 329 31.26 1.01 -50.02
N ALA A 330 31.28 2.34 -49.92
CA ALA A 330 31.64 3.24 -51.03
C ALA A 330 33.15 3.53 -51.18
N ALA A 331 34.03 2.84 -50.46
CA ALA A 331 35.47 3.14 -50.42
C ALA A 331 36.39 2.08 -51.03
N SER A 332 35.86 1.05 -51.72
CA SER A 332 36.68 0.07 -52.41
C SER A 332 36.15 -0.25 -53.80
N GLU A 333 37.00 0.01 -54.78
CA GLU A 333 37.02 -0.53 -56.15
C GLU A 333 36.44 0.34 -57.29
N GLN A 334 37.38 0.86 -58.08
CA GLN A 334 37.27 1.16 -59.51
C GLN A 334 38.51 0.56 -60.21
N PRO A 335 38.58 0.42 -61.54
CA PRO A 335 37.53 0.12 -62.53
C PRO A 335 38.01 -0.91 -63.61
N LYS A 336 37.09 -1.56 -64.34
CA LYS A 336 37.35 -2.00 -65.73
C LYS A 336 36.09 -1.86 -66.60
N GLU A 337 36.33 -1.34 -67.80
CA GLU A 337 35.47 -1.11 -68.96
C GLU A 337 34.64 -2.37 -69.34
N GLN A 338 33.49 -2.34 -70.02
CA GLN A 338 33.25 -1.81 -71.37
C GLN A 338 31.80 -2.17 -71.83
N LEU A 339 31.21 -1.36 -72.73
CA LEU A 339 30.08 -1.65 -73.66
C LEU A 339 28.67 -1.99 -73.08
N GLN A 340 27.53 -1.60 -73.63
CA GLN A 340 27.01 -0.55 -74.54
C GLN A 340 25.50 -0.86 -74.70
N LEU A 341 24.71 0.18 -75.02
CA LEU A 341 23.44 0.16 -75.79
C LEU A 341 22.06 -0.02 -75.13
N ALA A 342 21.29 1.06 -75.33
CA ALA A 342 19.91 1.13 -75.87
C ALA A 342 18.69 1.17 -74.90
N THR A 343 18.30 2.40 -74.51
CA THR A 343 17.07 3.16 -74.91
C THR A 343 15.66 2.49 -74.82
N PRO A 344 14.54 3.25 -74.86
CA PRO A 344 13.81 3.74 -73.67
C PRO A 344 12.28 3.51 -73.82
N VAL A 345 11.45 4.30 -73.11
CA VAL A 345 10.03 4.63 -73.43
C VAL A 345 9.03 3.57 -72.92
N GLU A 346 7.87 3.82 -72.29
CA GLU A 346 6.91 4.94 -72.32
C GLU A 346 5.95 4.81 -71.11
N SER A 347 5.63 5.95 -70.46
CA SER A 347 4.25 6.42 -70.16
C SER A 347 3.26 5.57 -69.34
N ARG A 348 2.22 6.09 -68.67
CA ARG A 348 1.68 7.42 -68.39
C ARG A 348 0.60 7.20 -67.31
N ALA A 349 0.31 8.27 -66.57
CA ALA A 349 -1.02 8.59 -66.02
C ALA A 349 -1.57 7.83 -64.78
N LYS A 350 -1.54 8.55 -63.65
CA LYS A 350 -2.65 8.67 -62.65
C LYS A 350 -3.92 9.28 -63.36
N PRO A 351 -5.13 9.46 -62.77
CA PRO A 351 -5.48 9.52 -61.33
C PRO A 351 -6.92 9.06 -60.90
N SER A 352 -7.18 9.29 -59.60
CA SER A 352 -8.45 9.64 -58.92
C SER A 352 -9.52 8.56 -58.67
N MET A 353 -9.84 8.30 -57.38
CA MET A 353 -11.08 8.68 -56.65
C MET A 353 -12.33 8.03 -57.26
N THR A 354 -13.20 7.29 -56.57
CA THR A 354 -13.98 7.58 -55.34
C THR A 354 -14.74 6.26 -55.05
N ILE A 355 -14.88 5.78 -53.81
CA ILE A 355 -16.01 5.96 -52.87
C ILE A 355 -15.58 5.29 -51.56
#